data_AF-A0AAD5S151-F1
#
_entry.id   AF-A0AAD5S151-F1
#
_cell.length_a   1.000
_cell.length_b   1.000
_cell.length_c   1.000
_cell.angle_alpha   90.00
_cell.angle_beta   90.00
_cell.angle_gamma   90.00
#
_symmetry.space_group_name_H-M   'P 1'
#
loop_
_entity.id
_entity.type
_entity.pdbx_description
1 polymer ?
#
loop_
_entity_poly.entity_id
_entity_poly.type
_entity_poly.pdbx_seq_one_letter_code
_entity_poly.pdbx_strand_id
1 'polypeptide(L)'
;LYEIKPLDLVLFLGTDPVGSVITKIERKYVLPDLKEPFTAIWTHAGIVVDKSVLGYEWMEDGVLYLYESVFSGTVAGYKYSEFLPLDTKAEGFHLGPQVRKLLDVINEGSCDSAICPLTPEVRASLTNPTATQIIRDFHQTYLGAGYPLSILPQLGAASEGLFDALDAVKKWFPSQADEVDKKLVFCSELTALLYAKLGVEGFSEEKAGRLTPLELEVMDCFGGVCHFVKRSGDLLVKEDGKSVPVYRHKDHVPSLDTTLHWIPLSDDPTAHPDPTTVEAAGTDINLSPLFIARATIGRSLHPGKASSDLQKAHIPWQGIELDMHVRHEVLASVEGTTWKEGKKGEIPEGAVVVGYEETGELLYVARGTIKVDKWFKEDLRSECLGKTGLHTGGALMPFGGEEVVLEEGYEVLCLA
;
A
#
# COMPACT_ATOMS: atom_id res chain seq x y z
N LEU A 1 -3.10 24.01 -1.40
CA LEU A 1 -2.59 23.36 -0.18
C LEU A 1 -3.78 22.78 0.57
N TYR A 2 -3.57 21.69 1.29
CA TYR A 2 -4.51 21.15 2.26
C TYR A 2 -3.97 21.48 3.65
N GLU A 3 -4.83 21.95 4.56
CA GLU A 3 -4.48 22.18 5.95
C GLU A 3 -4.88 20.93 6.75
N ILE A 4 -3.88 20.27 7.36
CA ILE A 4 -4.06 19.10 8.23
C ILE A 4 -4.93 19.50 9.42
N LYS A 5 -5.92 18.67 9.72
CA LYS A 5 -6.93 18.93 10.75
C LYS A 5 -7.01 17.76 11.73
N PRO A 6 -7.48 18.01 12.97
CA PRO A 6 -7.83 16.93 13.87
C PRO A 6 -8.80 15.95 13.21
N LEU A 7 -8.64 14.68 13.57
CA LEU A 7 -9.34 13.51 13.03
C LEU A 7 -9.01 13.15 11.58
N ASP A 8 -8.00 13.77 10.97
CA ASP A 8 -7.43 13.22 9.74
C ASP A 8 -6.70 11.90 10.05
N LEU A 9 -6.80 10.94 9.15
CA LEU A 9 -6.03 9.71 9.20
C LEU A 9 -4.59 10.00 8.78
N VAL A 10 -3.63 9.43 9.50
CA VAL A 10 -2.20 9.48 9.18
C VAL A 10 -1.74 8.07 8.86
N LEU A 11 -1.09 7.90 7.71
CA LEU A 11 -0.57 6.61 7.25
C LEU A 11 0.94 6.69 7.06
N PHE A 12 1.65 5.61 7.39
CA PHE A 12 3.09 5.50 7.24
C PHE A 12 3.46 4.22 6.48
N LEU A 13 4.45 4.35 5.61
CA LEU A 13 5.11 3.23 4.93
C LEU A 13 6.41 2.89 5.68
N GLY A 14 6.26 2.19 6.79
CA GLY A 14 7.36 1.77 7.65
C GLY A 14 8.21 0.68 6.99
N THR A 15 9.52 0.91 6.93
CA THR A 15 10.51 -0.08 6.48
C THR A 15 11.16 -0.82 7.63
N ASP A 16 10.65 -0.64 8.85
CA ASP A 16 11.11 -1.33 10.04
C ASP A 16 10.74 -2.83 9.97
N PRO A 17 11.28 -3.65 10.88
CA PRO A 17 11.05 -5.09 10.85
C PRO A 17 9.56 -5.47 10.95
N VAL A 18 8.75 -4.73 11.72
CA VAL A 18 7.30 -4.96 11.83
C VAL A 18 6.60 -4.45 10.57
N GLY A 19 6.95 -3.26 10.09
CA GLY A 19 6.41 -2.70 8.85
C GLY A 19 6.63 -3.62 7.63
N SER A 20 7.79 -4.27 7.56
CA SER A 20 8.11 -5.25 6.51
C SER A 20 7.19 -6.48 6.54
N VAL A 21 6.77 -6.93 7.73
CA VAL A 21 5.83 -8.06 7.88
C VAL A 21 4.42 -7.64 7.46
N ILE A 22 3.96 -6.46 7.91
CA ILE A 22 2.65 -5.92 7.54
C ILE A 22 2.57 -5.75 6.02
N THR A 23 3.61 -5.18 5.40
CA THR A 23 3.73 -5.07 3.94
C THR A 23 3.51 -6.41 3.24
N LYS A 24 4.18 -7.49 3.68
CA LYS A 24 4.03 -8.82 3.07
C LYS A 24 2.61 -9.35 3.18
N ILE A 25 1.95 -9.09 4.31
CA ILE A 25 0.59 -9.56 4.56
C ILE A 25 -0.40 -8.77 3.72
N GLU A 26 -0.36 -7.44 3.74
CA GLU A 26 -1.27 -6.62 2.93
C GLU A 26 -1.15 -6.98 1.44
N ARG A 27 0.08 -7.14 0.94
CA ARG A 27 0.35 -7.60 -0.43
C ARG A 27 -0.35 -8.91 -0.78
N LYS A 28 -0.31 -9.88 0.14
CA LYS A 28 -0.78 -11.25 -0.13
C LYS A 28 -2.27 -11.44 0.10
N TYR A 29 -2.84 -10.73 1.07
CA TYR A 29 -4.17 -11.02 1.59
C TYR A 29 -5.18 -9.88 1.47
N VAL A 30 -4.72 -8.64 1.26
CA VAL A 30 -5.61 -7.47 1.17
C VAL A 30 -5.64 -6.96 -0.27
N LEU A 31 -4.46 -6.71 -0.84
CA LEU A 31 -4.30 -6.06 -2.13
C LEU A 31 -5.01 -6.77 -3.30
N PRO A 32 -4.98 -8.11 -3.41
CA PRO A 32 -5.59 -8.79 -4.55
C PRO A 32 -7.09 -8.52 -4.68
N ASP A 33 -7.77 -8.38 -3.54
CA ASP A 33 -9.23 -8.22 -3.46
C ASP A 33 -9.67 -6.75 -3.30
N LEU A 34 -8.71 -5.82 -3.12
CA LEU A 34 -8.99 -4.40 -2.89
C LEU A 34 -9.49 -3.72 -4.17
N LYS A 35 -10.76 -3.32 -4.16
CA LYS A 35 -11.43 -2.76 -5.34
C LYS A 35 -11.13 -1.28 -5.52
N GLU A 36 -10.94 -0.60 -4.42
CA GLU A 36 -10.77 0.83 -4.32
C GLU A 36 -9.34 1.24 -4.73
N PRO A 37 -9.17 2.42 -5.34
CA PRO A 37 -7.85 2.98 -5.54
C PRO A 37 -7.20 3.30 -4.21
N PHE A 38 -5.97 2.82 -4.04
CA PHE A 38 -5.11 3.13 -2.90
C PHE A 38 -3.94 3.99 -3.37
N THR A 39 -3.03 4.36 -2.48
CA THR A 39 -1.82 5.13 -2.82
C THR A 39 -0.56 4.31 -2.56
N ALA A 40 -0.48 3.61 -1.42
CA ALA A 40 0.66 2.78 -1.07
C ALA A 40 0.21 1.61 -0.16
N ILE A 41 1.12 0.66 0.10
CA ILE A 41 0.88 -0.45 1.04
C ILE A 41 1.29 0.02 2.42
N TRP A 42 0.38 0.71 3.08
CA TRP A 42 0.64 1.36 4.36
C TRP A 42 0.88 0.32 5.44
N THR A 43 1.85 0.55 6.31
CA THR A 43 2.18 -0.41 7.37
C THR A 43 1.73 0.05 8.73
N HIS A 44 1.32 1.31 8.85
CA HIS A 44 0.97 1.88 10.14
C HIS A 44 -0.04 3.02 9.97
N ALA A 45 -0.88 3.19 10.97
CA ALA A 45 -1.97 4.15 10.98
C ALA A 45 -2.08 4.87 12.33
N GLY A 46 -2.49 6.12 12.27
CA GLY A 46 -2.88 6.90 13.43
C GLY A 46 -3.81 8.03 13.03
N ILE A 47 -4.13 8.89 13.98
CA ILE A 47 -5.08 9.98 13.79
C ILE A 47 -4.51 11.27 14.34
N VAL A 48 -4.73 12.35 13.60
CA VAL A 48 -4.35 13.68 14.05
C VAL A 48 -5.26 14.10 15.20
N VAL A 49 -4.67 14.60 16.27
CA VAL A 49 -5.38 15.20 17.40
C VAL A 49 -4.75 16.53 17.76
N ASP A 50 -5.50 17.38 18.45
CA ASP A 50 -4.98 18.62 18.99
C ASP A 50 -5.60 18.88 20.37
N LYS A 51 -5.25 20.02 20.95
CA LYS A 51 -5.80 20.45 22.25
C LYS A 51 -7.31 20.65 22.21
N SER A 52 -7.90 21.06 21.09
CA SER A 52 -9.36 21.25 21.00
C SER A 52 -10.10 19.93 21.20
N VAL A 53 -9.51 18.83 20.72
CA VAL A 53 -10.07 17.49 20.83
C VAL A 53 -9.75 16.84 22.17
N LEU A 54 -8.47 16.74 22.56
CA LEU A 54 -8.08 16.00 23.78
C LEU A 54 -8.13 16.85 25.07
N GLY A 55 -7.98 18.17 24.97
CA GLY A 55 -8.16 19.08 26.09
C GLY A 55 -7.08 19.05 27.18
N TYR A 56 -5.93 18.41 26.94
CA TYR A 56 -4.85 18.38 27.93
C TYR A 56 -4.14 19.73 28.07
N GLU A 57 -3.81 20.10 29.30
CA GLU A 57 -3.13 21.37 29.59
C GLU A 57 -1.72 21.46 28.99
N TRP A 58 -1.02 20.33 28.90
CA TRP A 58 0.33 20.26 28.31
C TRP A 58 0.33 20.40 26.79
N MET A 59 -0.83 20.32 26.13
CA MET A 59 -0.93 20.51 24.69
C MET A 59 -0.87 22.00 24.34
N GLU A 60 -0.05 22.30 23.35
CA GLU A 60 0.17 23.66 22.84
C GLU A 60 -0.94 24.06 21.86
N ASP A 61 -1.38 25.32 21.91
CA ASP A 61 -2.42 25.82 21.01
C ASP A 61 -1.89 25.87 19.57
N GLY A 62 -2.63 25.29 18.63
CA GLY A 62 -2.26 25.26 17.21
C GLY A 62 -1.21 24.21 16.83
N VAL A 63 -0.73 23.40 17.78
CA VAL A 63 0.16 22.27 17.51
C VAL A 63 -0.65 21.00 17.24
N LEU A 64 -0.27 20.27 16.19
CA LEU A 64 -0.86 18.98 15.84
C LEU A 64 -0.07 17.84 16.47
N TYR A 65 -0.81 16.85 16.95
CA TYR A 65 -0.29 15.65 17.58
C TYR A 65 -0.82 14.42 16.83
N LEU A 66 -0.09 13.33 16.94
CA LEU A 66 -0.44 12.02 16.41
C LEU A 66 -0.90 11.15 17.58
N TYR A 67 -2.11 10.62 17.51
CA TYR A 67 -2.59 9.57 18.38
C TYR A 67 -2.60 8.24 17.62
N GLU A 68 -1.81 7.28 18.09
CA GLU A 68 -1.52 6.03 17.39
C GLU A 68 -1.20 4.92 18.39
N SER A 69 -1.33 3.66 17.98
CA SER A 69 -0.81 2.52 18.74
C SER A 69 0.44 1.98 18.03
N VAL A 70 1.62 2.07 18.63
CA VAL A 70 2.89 1.68 17.96
C VAL A 70 4.00 1.41 18.97
N PHE A 71 5.15 0.92 18.49
CA PHE A 71 6.43 0.91 19.22
C PHE A 71 7.11 2.28 19.11
N SER A 72 7.57 2.84 20.23
CA SER A 72 8.47 3.99 20.26
C SER A 72 9.65 3.74 21.20
N GLY A 73 10.76 4.43 21.00
CA GLY A 73 12.02 4.16 21.69
C GLY A 73 12.84 3.03 21.05
N THR A 74 13.70 2.41 21.86
CA THR A 74 14.55 1.29 21.43
C THR A 74 14.02 -0.02 22.00
N VAL A 75 13.61 -0.93 21.12
CA VAL A 75 13.08 -2.25 21.48
C VAL A 75 13.93 -3.32 20.80
N ALA A 76 14.45 -4.26 21.60
CA ALA A 76 15.28 -5.38 21.12
C ALA A 76 16.47 -4.96 20.23
N GLY A 77 17.08 -3.81 20.53
CA GLY A 77 18.23 -3.29 19.79
C GLY A 77 17.88 -2.58 18.48
N TYR A 78 16.60 -2.57 18.08
CA TYR A 78 16.10 -1.74 16.99
C TYR A 78 15.48 -0.47 17.57
N LYS A 79 15.82 0.68 16.99
CA LYS A 79 15.30 1.98 17.40
C LYS A 79 14.14 2.35 16.49
N TYR A 80 12.93 2.26 17.02
CA TYR A 80 11.70 2.57 16.30
C TYR A 80 11.46 4.08 16.23
N SER A 81 11.76 4.81 17.31
CA SER A 81 11.64 6.27 17.35
C SER A 81 12.39 6.87 18.55
N GLU A 82 12.97 8.04 18.41
CA GLU A 82 13.54 8.90 19.47
C GLU A 82 12.44 9.58 20.29
N PHE A 83 11.28 9.80 19.67
CA PHE A 83 10.20 10.54 20.28
C PHE A 83 9.29 9.60 21.07
N LEU A 84 9.44 9.65 22.39
CA LEU A 84 8.61 8.93 23.35
C LEU A 84 7.23 9.61 23.54
N PRO A 85 6.23 8.88 24.10
CA PRO A 85 4.91 9.43 24.40
C PRO A 85 4.97 10.69 25.27
N LEU A 86 4.04 11.63 25.03
CA LEU A 86 3.83 12.82 25.85
C LEU A 86 2.74 12.62 26.91
N ASP A 87 1.85 11.66 26.68
CA ASP A 87 0.69 11.35 27.52
C ASP A 87 0.95 10.22 28.54
N THR A 88 2.11 9.56 28.45
CA THR A 88 2.55 8.50 29.38
C THR A 88 4.02 8.66 29.69
N LYS A 89 4.44 8.35 30.93
CA LYS A 89 5.86 8.28 31.28
C LYS A 89 6.46 7.00 30.70
N ALA A 90 7.38 7.14 29.75
CA ALA A 90 8.14 6.03 29.17
C ALA A 90 9.64 6.20 29.49
N GLU A 91 10.29 5.12 29.92
CA GLU A 91 11.73 5.07 30.15
C GLU A 91 12.38 4.17 29.09
N GLY A 92 12.92 4.78 28.03
CA GLY A 92 13.64 4.10 26.96
C GLY A 92 12.78 3.55 25.82
N PHE A 93 11.57 3.05 26.09
CA PHE A 93 10.61 2.63 25.06
C PHE A 93 9.14 2.61 25.55
N HIS A 94 8.19 2.55 24.62
CA HIS A 94 6.76 2.36 24.86
C HIS A 94 6.11 1.46 23.80
N LEU A 95 5.11 0.67 24.20
CA LEU A 95 4.34 -0.23 23.31
C LEU A 95 2.86 0.02 23.51
N GLY A 96 2.18 0.56 22.49
CA GLY A 96 0.73 0.69 22.48
C GLY A 96 0.28 2.12 22.17
N PRO A 97 -0.97 2.46 22.53
CA PRO A 97 -1.52 3.79 22.35
C PRO A 97 -0.66 4.88 23.01
N GLN A 98 -0.40 5.94 22.26
CA GLN A 98 0.42 7.08 22.68
C GLN A 98 0.10 8.33 21.88
N VAL A 99 0.35 9.49 22.47
CA VAL A 99 0.25 10.79 21.82
C VAL A 99 1.63 11.42 21.70
N ARG A 100 1.99 11.83 20.47
CA ARG A 100 3.30 12.45 20.15
C ARG A 100 3.11 13.65 19.24
N LYS A 101 4.10 14.56 19.16
CA LYS A 101 4.04 15.68 18.20
C LYS A 101 4.09 15.12 16.78
N LEU A 102 3.13 15.52 15.94
CA LEU A 102 2.95 14.95 14.60
C LEU A 102 4.21 15.14 13.73
N LEU A 103 4.75 16.37 13.70
CA LEU A 103 5.91 16.70 12.87
C LEU A 103 7.21 16.06 13.34
N ASP A 104 7.37 15.87 14.66
CA ASP A 104 8.55 15.21 15.21
C ASP A 104 8.61 13.77 14.67
N VAL A 105 7.49 13.04 14.72
CA VAL A 105 7.39 11.66 14.21
C VAL A 105 7.57 11.59 12.69
N ILE A 106 6.91 12.46 11.92
CA ILE A 106 7.05 12.49 10.44
C ILE A 106 8.50 12.81 10.04
N ASN A 107 9.17 13.72 10.74
CA ASN A 107 10.50 14.18 10.36
C ASN A 107 11.60 13.15 10.69
N GLU A 108 11.39 12.29 11.70
CA GLU A 108 12.43 11.41 12.24
C GLU A 108 12.98 10.35 11.26
N GLY A 109 12.12 9.78 10.41
CA GLY A 109 12.47 8.64 9.55
C GLY A 109 12.76 9.02 8.10
N SER A 110 13.05 8.04 7.25
CA SER A 110 13.01 8.19 5.78
C SER A 110 11.70 7.67 5.18
N CYS A 111 10.77 7.22 6.01
CA CYS A 111 9.53 6.61 5.55
C CYS A 111 8.60 7.63 4.90
N ASP A 112 7.90 7.16 3.88
CA ASP A 112 6.82 7.91 3.29
C ASP A 112 5.64 7.94 4.25
N SER A 113 4.98 9.09 4.32
CA SER A 113 3.79 9.26 5.14
C SER A 113 2.82 10.19 4.48
N ALA A 114 1.55 9.98 4.76
CA ALA A 114 0.48 10.72 4.15
C ALA A 114 -0.70 10.96 5.09
N ILE A 115 -1.50 11.96 4.74
CA ILE A 115 -2.70 12.37 5.44
C ILE A 115 -3.90 12.07 4.54
N CYS A 116 -4.88 11.34 5.07
CA CYS A 116 -6.16 11.11 4.43
C CYS A 116 -7.23 11.98 5.14
N PRO A 117 -7.68 13.08 4.50
CA PRO A 117 -8.67 13.97 5.08
C PRO A 117 -10.02 13.29 5.23
N LEU A 118 -10.72 13.51 6.35
CA LEU A 118 -12.16 13.27 6.38
C LEU A 118 -12.89 14.11 5.33
N THR A 119 -13.91 13.52 4.69
CA THR A 119 -14.84 14.25 3.82
C THR A 119 -15.49 15.42 4.58
N PRO A 120 -15.86 16.51 3.89
CA PRO A 120 -16.51 17.66 4.53
C PRO A 120 -17.74 17.29 5.35
N GLU A 121 -18.54 16.34 4.87
CA GLU A 121 -19.77 15.86 5.50
C GLU A 121 -19.48 15.14 6.82
N VAL A 122 -18.55 14.18 6.81
CA VAL A 122 -18.15 13.46 8.04
C VAL A 122 -17.46 14.41 9.01
N ARG A 123 -16.61 15.31 8.54
CA ARG A 123 -15.95 16.27 9.43
C ARG A 123 -16.96 17.19 10.13
N ALA A 124 -17.97 17.67 9.41
CA ALA A 124 -19.01 18.50 9.99
C ALA A 124 -19.79 17.76 11.08
N SER A 125 -20.05 16.45 10.90
CA SER A 125 -20.74 15.66 11.92
C SER A 125 -19.90 15.44 13.18
N LEU A 126 -18.57 15.42 13.06
CA LEU A 126 -17.64 15.21 14.19
C LEU A 126 -17.17 16.49 14.88
N THR A 127 -17.48 17.67 14.32
CA THR A 127 -17.09 18.96 14.91
C THR A 127 -18.14 19.43 15.92
N ASN A 128 -18.30 18.69 17.02
CA ASN A 128 -19.26 19.03 18.09
C ASN A 128 -18.78 18.57 19.48
N PRO A 129 -19.30 19.16 20.58
CA PRO A 129 -18.86 18.84 21.94
C PRO A 129 -19.04 17.36 22.34
N THR A 130 -20.06 16.68 21.83
CA THR A 130 -20.30 15.26 22.12
C THR A 130 -19.19 14.40 21.52
N ALA A 131 -18.81 14.66 20.27
CA ALA A 131 -17.68 13.97 19.62
C ALA A 131 -16.37 14.23 20.37
N THR A 132 -16.11 15.49 20.78
CA THR A 132 -14.95 15.84 21.60
C THR A 132 -14.91 15.03 22.91
N GLN A 133 -16.05 14.89 23.60
CA GLN A 133 -16.12 14.08 24.82
C GLN A 133 -15.85 12.60 24.55
N ILE A 134 -16.43 12.04 23.48
CA ILE A 134 -16.19 10.65 23.07
C ILE A 134 -14.69 10.40 22.83
N ILE A 135 -13.99 11.32 22.16
CA ILE A 135 -12.57 11.15 21.84
C ILE A 135 -11.72 11.18 23.12
N ARG A 136 -12.05 12.05 24.09
CA ARG A 136 -11.37 12.10 25.39
C ARG A 136 -11.59 10.83 26.20
N ASP A 137 -12.84 10.37 26.29
CA ASP A 137 -13.19 9.15 27.01
C ASP A 137 -12.54 7.92 26.36
N PHE A 138 -12.47 7.91 25.02
CA PHE A 138 -11.77 6.88 24.27
C PHE A 138 -10.27 6.90 24.57
N HIS A 139 -9.60 8.05 24.47
CA HIS A 139 -8.17 8.17 24.80
C HIS A 139 -7.88 7.69 26.24
N GLN A 140 -8.69 8.11 27.21
CA GLN A 140 -8.58 7.64 28.60
C GLN A 140 -8.78 6.14 28.76
N THR A 141 -9.71 5.54 28.01
CA THR A 141 -9.97 4.09 28.03
C THR A 141 -8.78 3.26 27.54
N TYR A 142 -7.97 3.82 26.63
CA TYR A 142 -6.83 3.13 26.03
C TYR A 142 -5.48 3.61 26.59
N LEU A 143 -5.50 4.54 27.54
CA LEU A 143 -4.29 4.95 28.25
C LEU A 143 -3.72 3.75 29.02
N GLY A 144 -2.48 3.36 28.71
CA GLY A 144 -1.83 2.18 29.30
C GLY A 144 -2.21 0.84 28.67
N ALA A 145 -3.01 0.84 27.60
CA ALA A 145 -3.18 -0.33 26.74
C ALA A 145 -1.84 -0.72 26.08
N GLY A 146 -1.69 -2.01 25.79
CA GLY A 146 -0.49 -2.54 25.14
C GLY A 146 -0.65 -2.66 23.62
N TYR A 147 0.46 -3.00 22.96
CA TYR A 147 0.47 -3.33 21.54
C TYR A 147 0.42 -4.84 21.32
N PRO A 148 -0.44 -5.36 20.43
CA PRO A 148 -0.47 -6.79 20.14
C PRO A 148 0.79 -7.19 19.37
N LEU A 149 1.63 -8.03 19.99
CA LEU A 149 2.80 -8.63 19.32
C LEU A 149 2.39 -9.67 18.26
N SER A 150 1.12 -10.03 18.22
CA SER A 150 0.53 -10.91 17.22
C SER A 150 -0.55 -10.14 16.48
N ILE A 151 -0.26 -9.77 15.22
CA ILE A 151 -1.21 -9.09 14.31
C ILE A 151 -2.25 -10.06 13.70
N LEU A 152 -2.32 -11.30 14.20
CA LEU A 152 -3.24 -12.34 13.77
C LEU A 152 -4.73 -11.97 13.83
N PRO A 153 -5.23 -11.30 14.90
CA PRO A 153 -6.64 -10.92 14.96
C PRO A 153 -7.06 -10.02 13.79
N GLN A 154 -6.15 -9.14 13.34
CA GLN A 154 -6.34 -8.20 12.23
C GLN A 154 -6.42 -8.87 10.86
N LEU A 155 -6.01 -10.14 10.75
CA LEU A 155 -5.72 -10.80 9.47
C LEU A 155 -6.24 -12.25 9.45
N GLY A 156 -7.40 -12.47 10.08
CA GLY A 156 -8.00 -13.77 10.34
C GLY A 156 -7.63 -14.95 9.41
N ALA A 157 -7.05 -15.99 10.02
CA ALA A 157 -6.95 -17.40 9.62
C ALA A 157 -6.78 -17.73 8.11
N ALA A 158 -5.63 -17.40 7.51
CA ALA A 158 -5.31 -17.89 6.17
C ALA A 158 -3.80 -18.23 5.95
N SER A 159 -3.51 -19.54 5.98
CA SER A 159 -2.30 -20.22 5.46
C SER A 159 -1.04 -20.32 6.34
N GLU A 160 -0.28 -21.40 6.12
CA GLU A 160 1.01 -21.72 6.78
C GLU A 160 2.06 -20.60 6.67
N GLY A 161 2.05 -19.80 5.60
CA GLY A 161 3.01 -18.68 5.45
C GLY A 161 2.79 -17.54 6.46
N LEU A 162 1.58 -17.40 7.00
CA LEU A 162 1.28 -16.45 8.07
C LEU A 162 1.91 -16.91 9.40
N PHE A 163 1.98 -18.21 9.64
CA PHE A 163 2.62 -18.79 10.82
C PHE A 163 4.13 -18.51 10.85
N ASP A 164 4.82 -18.68 9.72
CA ASP A 164 6.26 -18.40 9.61
C ASP A 164 6.58 -16.91 9.79
N ALA A 165 5.73 -16.02 9.26
CA ALA A 165 5.84 -14.58 9.49
C ALA A 165 5.69 -14.22 10.97
N LEU A 166 4.77 -14.89 11.69
CA LEU A 166 4.57 -14.68 13.12
C LEU A 166 5.67 -15.26 14.00
N ASP A 167 6.28 -16.38 13.60
CA ASP A 167 7.44 -16.95 14.28
C ASP A 167 8.66 -16.02 14.14
N ALA A 168 8.81 -15.33 12.99
CA ALA A 168 9.83 -14.30 12.81
C ALA A 168 9.62 -13.09 13.73
N VAL A 169 8.37 -12.63 13.89
CA VAL A 169 7.98 -11.55 14.82
C VAL A 169 8.28 -11.96 16.26
N LYS A 170 7.87 -13.16 16.70
CA LYS A 170 8.14 -13.68 18.06
C LYS A 170 9.63 -13.74 18.41
N LYS A 171 10.52 -14.02 17.45
CA LYS A 171 11.98 -14.07 17.67
C LYS A 171 12.60 -12.71 18.04
N TRP A 172 11.95 -11.60 17.70
CA TRP A 172 12.42 -10.26 18.04
C TRP A 172 11.90 -9.73 19.36
N PHE A 173 10.90 -10.36 19.95
CA PHE A 173 10.34 -9.91 21.23
C PHE A 173 10.76 -10.85 22.35
N PRO A 174 11.57 -10.37 23.32
CA PRO A 174 11.74 -11.08 24.56
C PRO A 174 10.36 -11.33 25.18
N SER A 175 10.15 -12.52 25.73
CA SER A 175 8.94 -12.86 26.47
C SER A 175 8.78 -11.94 27.69
N GLN A 176 8.12 -10.81 27.50
CA GLN A 176 7.34 -10.14 28.55
C GLN A 176 5.84 -10.26 28.22
N ALA A 177 5.45 -11.46 27.80
CA ALA A 177 4.05 -11.87 27.75
C ALA A 177 3.62 -12.34 29.15
N ASP A 178 3.76 -11.48 30.16
CA ASP A 178 3.35 -11.75 31.55
C ASP A 178 2.61 -10.54 32.16
N GLU A 179 1.77 -9.85 31.38
CA GLU A 179 0.67 -9.06 31.93
C GLU A 179 -0.63 -9.45 31.24
N VAL A 180 -1.26 -10.49 31.79
CA VAL A 180 -2.46 -11.16 31.28
C VAL A 180 -3.72 -10.26 31.28
N ASP A 181 -3.62 -9.01 31.75
CA ASP A 181 -4.76 -8.08 31.94
C ASP A 181 -4.72 -6.78 31.11
N LYS A 182 -3.70 -6.55 30.27
CA LYS A 182 -3.67 -5.34 29.43
C LYS A 182 -4.49 -5.49 28.16
N LYS A 183 -5.41 -4.54 27.93
CA LYS A 183 -6.10 -4.39 26.64
C LYS A 183 -5.04 -4.17 25.56
N LEU A 184 -5.05 -4.99 24.50
CA LEU A 184 -4.15 -4.85 23.36
C LEU A 184 -4.92 -4.21 22.21
N VAL A 185 -4.28 -3.30 21.48
CA VAL A 185 -4.91 -2.67 20.31
C VAL A 185 -3.86 -2.36 19.24
N PHE A 186 -4.12 -2.80 18.01
CA PHE A 186 -3.24 -2.52 16.88
C PHE A 186 -3.48 -1.11 16.32
N CYS A 187 -2.59 -0.60 15.47
CA CYS A 187 -2.65 0.78 14.99
C CYS A 187 -3.93 1.11 14.20
N SER A 188 -4.25 0.29 13.20
CA SER A 188 -5.46 0.44 12.39
C SER A 188 -6.73 0.12 13.20
N GLU A 189 -6.64 -0.84 14.11
CA GLU A 189 -7.74 -1.18 15.02
C GLU A 189 -8.08 -0.03 15.98
N LEU A 190 -7.08 0.65 16.56
CA LEU A 190 -7.29 1.81 17.43
C LEU A 190 -8.07 2.91 16.68
N THR A 191 -7.64 3.17 15.45
CA THR A 191 -8.25 4.16 14.56
C THR A 191 -9.70 3.77 14.22
N ALA A 192 -9.91 2.52 13.80
CA ALA A 192 -11.23 2.00 13.47
C ALA A 192 -12.20 1.98 14.68
N LEU A 193 -11.70 1.65 15.87
CA LEU A 193 -12.49 1.67 17.10
C LEU A 193 -12.90 3.10 17.47
N LEU A 194 -12.03 4.10 17.29
CA LEU A 194 -12.41 5.49 17.53
C LEU A 194 -13.53 5.92 16.57
N TYR A 195 -13.37 5.69 15.27
CA TYR A 195 -14.39 6.08 14.29
C TYR A 195 -15.71 5.31 14.49
N ALA A 196 -15.66 4.05 14.92
CA ALA A 196 -16.85 3.30 15.32
C ALA A 196 -17.55 3.95 16.52
N LYS A 197 -16.80 4.37 17.55
CA LYS A 197 -17.37 5.09 18.71
C LYS A 197 -17.95 6.45 18.36
N LEU A 198 -17.38 7.11 17.34
CA LEU A 198 -17.87 8.35 16.80
C LEU A 198 -19.09 8.18 15.86
N GLY A 199 -19.49 6.93 15.56
CA GLY A 199 -20.63 6.64 14.70
C GLY A 199 -20.38 6.93 13.22
N VAL A 200 -19.12 6.88 12.77
CA VAL A 200 -18.78 7.04 11.35
C VAL A 200 -19.17 5.79 10.59
N GLU A 201 -19.87 5.98 9.47
CA GLU A 201 -20.31 4.89 8.60
C GLU A 201 -19.13 4.07 8.08
N GLY A 202 -19.34 2.75 7.92
CA GLY A 202 -18.30 1.80 7.54
C GLY A 202 -17.52 1.20 8.72
N PHE A 203 -17.51 1.86 9.89
CA PHE A 203 -16.82 1.37 11.08
C PHE A 203 -17.77 0.67 12.08
N SER A 204 -17.30 -0.42 12.70
CA SER A 204 -17.97 -1.05 13.83
C SER A 204 -16.96 -1.71 14.75
N GLU A 205 -17.30 -1.88 16.04
CA GLU A 205 -16.41 -2.55 17.00
C GLU A 205 -16.08 -4.00 16.60
N GLU A 206 -17.04 -4.69 15.98
CA GLU A 206 -16.86 -6.07 15.49
C GLU A 206 -15.84 -6.16 14.35
N LYS A 207 -15.82 -5.16 13.47
CA LYS A 207 -14.95 -5.13 12.28
C LYS A 207 -13.62 -4.43 12.52
N ALA A 208 -13.52 -3.59 13.55
CA ALA A 208 -12.34 -2.75 13.77
C ALA A 208 -11.06 -3.57 13.92
N GLY A 209 -11.14 -4.71 14.60
CA GLY A 209 -10.03 -5.64 14.74
C GLY A 209 -9.71 -6.45 13.50
N ARG A 210 -10.24 -6.11 12.31
CA ARG A 210 -9.97 -6.77 11.01
C ARG A 210 -9.54 -5.80 9.90
N LEU A 211 -9.46 -4.49 10.21
CA LEU A 211 -9.04 -3.49 9.24
C LEU A 211 -7.53 -3.33 9.30
N THR A 212 -6.90 -3.37 8.13
CA THR A 212 -5.48 -3.05 7.93
C THR A 212 -5.27 -1.55 7.67
N PRO A 213 -4.05 -1.02 7.83
CA PRO A 213 -3.74 0.36 7.46
C PRO A 213 -4.10 0.70 6.00
N LEU A 214 -3.90 -0.22 5.05
CA LEU A 214 -4.34 -0.05 3.68
C LEU A 214 -5.87 0.02 3.52
N GLU A 215 -6.61 -0.86 4.20
CA GLU A 215 -8.09 -0.80 4.17
C GLU A 215 -8.62 0.49 4.79
N LEU A 216 -7.92 1.09 5.77
CA LEU A 216 -8.29 2.40 6.29
C LEU A 216 -8.19 3.51 5.24
N GLU A 217 -7.18 3.49 4.35
CA GLU A 217 -7.04 4.51 3.30
C GLU A 217 -8.30 4.61 2.45
N VAL A 218 -8.88 3.46 2.10
CA VAL A 218 -9.94 3.37 1.11
C VAL A 218 -11.34 3.52 1.69
N MET A 219 -11.47 3.75 3.00
CA MET A 219 -12.77 3.98 3.62
C MET A 219 -13.42 5.25 3.05
N ASP A 220 -14.71 5.18 2.72
CA ASP A 220 -15.49 6.26 2.10
C ASP A 220 -15.40 7.59 2.86
N CYS A 221 -15.25 7.54 4.19
CA CYS A 221 -15.12 8.72 5.03
C CYS A 221 -13.88 9.56 4.73
N PHE A 222 -12.88 9.04 4.01
CA PHE A 222 -11.68 9.76 3.59
C PHE A 222 -11.72 10.22 2.12
N GLY A 223 -12.78 9.88 1.39
CA GLY A 223 -13.03 10.36 0.03
C GLY A 223 -12.00 9.95 -1.02
N GLY A 224 -11.19 8.91 -0.76
CA GLY A 224 -10.14 8.44 -1.67
C GLY A 224 -9.01 9.46 -1.90
N VAL A 225 -8.83 10.42 -0.99
CA VAL A 225 -7.79 11.46 -1.10
C VAL A 225 -6.70 11.21 -0.07
N CYS A 226 -5.46 11.15 -0.56
CA CYS A 226 -4.28 10.96 0.28
C CYS A 226 -3.22 12.01 -0.09
N HIS A 227 -2.77 12.80 0.88
CA HIS A 227 -1.79 13.88 0.70
C HIS A 227 -0.48 13.50 1.37
N PHE A 228 0.57 13.28 0.59
CA PHE A 228 1.89 13.03 1.15
C PHE A 228 2.34 14.22 2.00
N VAL A 229 2.78 13.90 3.22
CA VAL A 229 3.43 14.83 4.15
C VAL A 229 4.94 14.62 4.16
N LYS A 230 5.38 13.42 3.77
CA LYS A 230 6.75 13.10 3.45
C LYS A 230 6.80 12.07 2.33
N ARG A 231 7.68 12.26 1.36
CA ARG A 231 7.85 11.34 0.23
C ARG A 231 9.31 11.28 -0.19
N SER A 232 9.86 10.07 -0.32
CA SER A 232 11.25 9.83 -0.73
C SER A 232 12.28 10.61 0.09
N GLY A 233 12.00 10.78 1.40
CA GLY A 233 12.84 11.55 2.32
C GLY A 233 12.53 13.05 2.38
N ASP A 234 11.83 13.62 1.40
CA ASP A 234 11.48 15.04 1.37
C ASP A 234 10.25 15.34 2.24
N LEU A 235 10.42 16.24 3.20
CA LEU A 235 9.31 16.77 4.01
C LEU A 235 8.49 17.76 3.17
N LEU A 236 7.20 17.48 3.00
CA LEU A 236 6.30 18.26 2.15
C LEU A 236 5.41 19.22 2.95
N VAL A 237 5.39 19.09 4.27
CA VAL A 237 4.72 20.04 5.16
C VAL A 237 5.39 21.41 5.03
N LYS A 238 4.59 22.46 4.89
CA LYS A 238 5.04 23.85 4.80
C LYS A 238 5.56 24.36 6.16
N GLU A 239 6.19 25.53 6.13
CA GLU A 239 6.76 26.19 7.32
C GLU A 239 5.73 26.46 8.43
N ASP A 240 4.43 26.49 8.11
CA ASP A 240 3.36 26.62 9.10
C ASP A 240 3.12 25.34 9.92
N GLY A 241 3.79 24.23 9.57
CA GLY A 241 3.71 22.96 10.25
C GLY A 241 2.40 22.19 10.05
N LYS A 242 1.49 22.66 9.20
CA LYS A 242 0.15 22.08 9.04
C LYS A 242 -0.39 22.12 7.63
N SER A 243 0.22 22.85 6.70
CA SER A 243 -0.19 22.88 5.30
C SER A 243 0.65 21.94 4.46
N VAL A 244 0.02 21.18 3.57
CA VAL A 244 0.68 20.24 2.65
C VAL A 244 0.24 20.48 1.20
N PRO A 245 1.08 20.15 0.20
CA PRO A 245 0.68 20.21 -1.19
C PRO A 245 -0.50 19.29 -1.47
N VAL A 246 -1.50 19.81 -2.17
CA VAL A 246 -2.54 18.97 -2.77
C VAL A 246 -1.98 18.53 -4.11
N TYR A 247 -1.57 17.28 -4.19
CA TYR A 247 -1.23 16.67 -5.47
C TYR A 247 -2.54 16.50 -6.27
N ARG A 248 -2.77 17.39 -7.24
CA ARG A 248 -3.81 17.19 -8.23
C ARG A 248 -3.22 16.32 -9.34
N HIS A 249 -3.86 15.20 -9.61
CA HIS A 249 -3.52 14.21 -10.64
C HIS A 249 -3.24 14.79 -12.05
N LYS A 250 -3.61 16.04 -12.32
CA LYS A 250 -3.45 16.66 -13.65
C LYS A 250 -2.05 17.18 -13.94
N ASP A 251 -1.13 17.16 -12.97
CA ASP A 251 0.13 17.87 -13.19
C ASP A 251 1.16 17.14 -14.06
N HIS A 252 1.03 15.83 -14.37
CA HIS A 252 1.68 15.14 -15.51
C HIS A 252 1.27 13.65 -15.58
N VAL A 253 0.06 13.31 -16.03
CA VAL A 253 -0.16 11.94 -16.55
C VAL A 253 0.52 11.91 -17.92
N PRO A 254 1.56 11.09 -18.13
CA PRO A 254 2.16 11.00 -19.44
C PRO A 254 1.12 10.58 -20.47
N SER A 255 1.17 11.14 -21.68
CA SER A 255 0.27 10.73 -22.75
C SER A 255 0.55 9.26 -23.09
N LEU A 256 -0.34 8.37 -22.64
CA LEU A 256 -0.36 6.98 -23.07
C LEU A 256 -0.64 6.92 -24.57
N ASP A 257 -0.18 5.84 -25.20
CA ASP A 257 -0.53 5.61 -26.60
C ASP A 257 -2.03 5.32 -26.74
N THR A 258 -2.72 6.15 -27.54
CA THR A 258 -4.15 6.07 -27.80
C THR A 258 -4.49 5.24 -29.05
N THR A 259 -3.51 4.78 -29.82
CA THR A 259 -3.75 3.93 -31.00
C THR A 259 -4.01 2.48 -30.60
N LEU A 260 -3.61 2.08 -29.40
CA LEU A 260 -3.87 0.76 -28.84
C LEU A 260 -5.29 0.66 -28.26
N HIS A 261 -6.01 -0.40 -28.62
CA HIS A 261 -7.34 -0.68 -28.11
C HIS A 261 -7.28 -1.60 -26.89
N TRP A 262 -7.59 -1.05 -25.72
CA TRP A 262 -7.62 -1.79 -24.47
C TRP A 262 -9.06 -2.15 -24.09
N ILE A 263 -9.26 -3.41 -23.68
CA ILE A 263 -10.54 -3.95 -23.24
C ILE A 263 -10.51 -4.03 -21.72
N PRO A 264 -11.35 -3.25 -21.02
CA PRO A 264 -11.52 -3.41 -19.58
C PRO A 264 -12.06 -4.81 -19.29
N LEU A 265 -11.35 -5.56 -18.46
CA LEU A 265 -11.93 -6.75 -17.84
C LEU A 265 -12.76 -6.21 -16.67
N SER A 266 -14.09 -6.33 -16.78
CA SER A 266 -15.05 -5.71 -15.85
C SER A 266 -14.73 -6.05 -14.39
N ASP A 267 -15.24 -5.27 -13.44
CA ASP A 267 -15.16 -5.53 -11.98
C ASP A 267 -15.76 -6.89 -11.53
N ASP A 268 -16.22 -7.71 -12.48
CA ASP A 268 -16.55 -9.12 -12.28
C ASP A 268 -15.25 -9.95 -12.20
N PRO A 269 -14.92 -10.52 -11.03
CA PRO A 269 -13.71 -11.35 -10.85
C PRO A 269 -13.74 -12.66 -11.67
N THR A 270 -14.87 -12.97 -12.32
CA THR A 270 -15.01 -14.09 -13.27
C THR A 270 -14.82 -13.68 -14.73
N ALA A 271 -14.61 -12.39 -15.00
CA ALA A 271 -14.31 -11.90 -16.34
C ALA A 271 -12.89 -12.31 -16.75
N HIS A 272 -12.78 -12.93 -17.92
CA HIS A 272 -11.51 -13.42 -18.46
C HIS A 272 -11.35 -12.94 -19.90
N PRO A 273 -10.11 -12.71 -20.36
CA PRO A 273 -9.87 -12.37 -21.75
C PRO A 273 -10.39 -13.51 -22.64
N ASP A 274 -11.32 -13.18 -23.53
CA ASP A 274 -11.83 -14.12 -24.53
C ASP A 274 -10.78 -14.25 -25.64
N PRO A 275 -10.15 -15.44 -25.81
CA PRO A 275 -9.10 -15.66 -26.79
C PRO A 275 -9.57 -15.51 -28.24
N THR A 276 -10.89 -15.38 -28.49
CA THR A 276 -11.44 -15.07 -29.83
C THR A 276 -11.46 -13.58 -30.14
N THR A 277 -11.26 -12.72 -29.12
CA THR A 277 -11.31 -11.26 -29.22
C THR A 277 -10.05 -10.54 -28.76
N VAL A 278 -9.14 -11.28 -28.10
CA VAL A 278 -7.86 -10.77 -27.58
C VAL A 278 -6.72 -11.57 -28.19
N GLU A 279 -5.74 -10.88 -28.76
CA GLU A 279 -4.56 -11.49 -29.39
C GLU A 279 -3.52 -11.92 -28.34
N ALA A 280 -3.09 -13.17 -28.40
CA ALA A 280 -2.04 -13.68 -27.53
C ALA A 280 -0.67 -13.10 -27.94
N ALA A 281 0.10 -12.66 -26.94
CA ALA A 281 1.42 -12.08 -27.13
C ALA A 281 2.55 -12.92 -26.51
N GLY A 282 2.20 -13.96 -25.75
CA GLY A 282 3.12 -14.89 -25.12
C GLY A 282 2.45 -16.22 -24.79
N THR A 283 3.15 -17.08 -24.06
CA THR A 283 2.68 -18.43 -23.70
C THR A 283 3.25 -18.82 -22.34
N ASP A 284 2.43 -19.41 -21.48
CA ASP A 284 2.87 -19.87 -20.15
C ASP A 284 3.43 -21.31 -20.19
N ILE A 285 4.00 -21.79 -19.09
CA ILE A 285 4.64 -23.11 -18.98
C ILE A 285 3.70 -24.29 -19.27
N ASN A 286 2.39 -24.09 -19.17
CA ASN A 286 1.36 -25.07 -19.49
C ASN A 286 0.86 -24.96 -20.94
N LEU A 287 1.51 -24.12 -21.76
CA LEU A 287 1.14 -23.78 -23.14
C LEU A 287 -0.12 -22.92 -23.28
N SER A 288 -0.67 -22.40 -22.18
CA SER A 288 -1.81 -21.49 -22.25
C SER A 288 -1.39 -20.13 -22.80
N PRO A 289 -2.23 -19.48 -23.62
CA PRO A 289 -1.91 -18.17 -24.17
C PRO A 289 -1.81 -17.12 -23.06
N LEU A 290 -0.84 -16.22 -23.20
CA LEU A 290 -0.69 -15.03 -22.38
C LEU A 290 -1.04 -13.78 -23.19
N PHE A 291 -1.79 -12.89 -22.56
CA PHE A 291 -2.24 -11.61 -23.11
C PHE A 291 -1.53 -10.46 -22.40
N ILE A 292 -1.27 -9.38 -23.12
CA ILE A 292 -0.72 -8.15 -22.51
C ILE A 292 -1.82 -7.55 -21.65
N ALA A 293 -1.53 -7.40 -20.37
CA ALA A 293 -2.42 -6.73 -19.43
C ALA A 293 -1.76 -5.46 -18.90
N ARG A 294 -2.58 -4.56 -18.35
CA ARG A 294 -2.11 -3.53 -17.44
C ARG A 294 -3.13 -3.33 -16.32
N ALA A 295 -2.65 -2.94 -15.15
CA ALA A 295 -3.52 -2.69 -14.00
C ALA A 295 -3.17 -1.37 -13.31
N THR A 296 -4.20 -0.75 -12.75
CA THR A 296 -4.02 0.44 -11.92
C THR A 296 -3.67 0.01 -10.50
N ILE A 297 -2.46 0.34 -10.07
CA ILE A 297 -1.96 0.08 -8.71
C ILE A 297 -1.60 1.44 -8.15
N GLY A 298 -2.16 1.83 -7.02
CA GLY A 298 -1.91 3.17 -6.54
C GLY A 298 -2.50 4.23 -7.50
N ARG A 299 -1.65 5.19 -7.85
CA ARG A 299 -1.86 6.18 -8.93
C ARG A 299 -1.09 5.86 -10.21
N SER A 300 -0.43 4.72 -10.25
CA SER A 300 0.37 4.22 -11.38
C SER A 300 -0.41 3.24 -12.24
N LEU A 301 0.07 3.05 -13.47
CA LEU A 301 -0.48 2.08 -14.41
C LEU A 301 0.65 1.13 -14.83
N HIS A 302 0.52 -0.13 -14.46
CA HIS A 302 1.61 -1.10 -14.62
C HIS A 302 1.26 -2.20 -15.63
N PRO A 303 2.11 -2.42 -16.66
CA PRO A 303 1.98 -3.55 -17.57
C PRO A 303 2.33 -4.88 -16.91
N GLY A 304 1.72 -5.96 -17.40
CA GLY A 304 1.96 -7.34 -16.98
C GLY A 304 1.31 -8.35 -17.92
N LYS A 305 0.93 -9.51 -17.39
CA LYS A 305 0.29 -10.60 -18.15
C LYS A 305 -1.11 -10.90 -17.64
N ALA A 306 -1.98 -11.41 -18.50
CA ALA A 306 -3.20 -12.11 -18.12
C ALA A 306 -3.30 -13.42 -18.92
N SER A 307 -4.16 -14.33 -18.48
CA SER A 307 -4.51 -15.53 -19.24
C SER A 307 -5.97 -15.88 -19.00
N SER A 308 -6.60 -16.55 -19.96
CA SER A 308 -7.96 -17.07 -19.82
C SER A 308 -8.06 -18.09 -18.68
N ASP A 309 -6.96 -18.79 -18.36
CA ASP A 309 -6.91 -19.77 -17.26
C ASP A 309 -6.61 -19.14 -15.89
N LEU A 310 -6.02 -17.93 -15.87
CA LEU A 310 -5.48 -17.33 -14.66
C LEU A 310 -6.49 -16.46 -13.90
N GLN A 311 -7.58 -16.07 -14.56
CA GLN A 311 -8.70 -15.30 -14.00
C GLN A 311 -8.38 -13.90 -13.47
N LYS A 312 -7.13 -13.44 -13.59
CA LYS A 312 -6.64 -12.17 -13.07
C LYS A 312 -5.46 -11.67 -13.89
N ALA A 313 -5.14 -10.39 -13.76
CA ALA A 313 -3.87 -9.86 -14.24
C ALA A 313 -2.77 -10.13 -13.22
N HIS A 314 -1.57 -10.44 -13.71
CA HIS A 314 -0.37 -10.63 -12.93
C HIS A 314 0.62 -9.53 -13.30
N ILE A 315 0.96 -8.70 -12.32
CA ILE A 315 1.72 -7.48 -12.53
C ILE A 315 3.06 -7.56 -11.79
N PRO A 316 4.20 -7.38 -12.46
CA PRO A 316 5.48 -7.23 -11.80
C PRO A 316 5.46 -5.90 -11.02
N TRP A 317 5.57 -5.96 -9.69
CA TRP A 317 5.50 -4.78 -8.86
C TRP A 317 6.31 -4.93 -7.56
N GLN A 318 7.32 -4.08 -7.37
CA GLN A 318 8.14 -4.02 -6.14
C GLN A 318 8.67 -5.39 -5.67
N GLY A 319 9.25 -6.16 -6.58
CA GLY A 319 9.85 -7.47 -6.29
C GLY A 319 8.90 -8.66 -6.37
N ILE A 320 7.59 -8.45 -6.59
CA ILE A 320 6.60 -9.54 -6.60
C ILE A 320 5.83 -9.64 -7.91
N GLU A 321 5.24 -10.82 -8.14
CA GLU A 321 4.12 -11.01 -9.07
C GLU A 321 2.82 -10.72 -8.32
N LEU A 322 2.25 -9.54 -8.56
CA LEU A 322 1.00 -9.11 -7.92
C LEU A 322 -0.22 -9.57 -8.72
N ASP A 323 -1.11 -10.26 -8.03
CA ASP A 323 -2.41 -10.67 -8.55
C ASP A 323 -3.43 -9.54 -8.45
N MET A 324 -3.99 -9.13 -9.59
CA MET A 324 -4.98 -8.05 -9.70
C MET A 324 -6.32 -8.62 -10.19
N HIS A 325 -7.30 -8.75 -9.29
CA HIS A 325 -8.64 -9.25 -9.62
C HIS A 325 -9.56 -8.18 -10.21
N VAL A 326 -9.23 -6.90 -10.05
CA VAL A 326 -10.02 -5.74 -10.52
C VAL A 326 -9.10 -4.67 -11.13
N ARG A 327 -9.67 -3.63 -11.74
CA ARG A 327 -8.93 -2.45 -12.26
C ARG A 327 -7.79 -2.81 -13.22
N HIS A 328 -8.04 -3.82 -14.05
CA HIS A 328 -7.10 -4.25 -15.08
C HIS A 328 -7.80 -4.36 -16.44
N GLU A 329 -7.01 -4.22 -17.49
CA GLU A 329 -7.45 -4.24 -18.87
C GLU A 329 -6.44 -5.03 -19.71
N VAL A 330 -6.91 -5.60 -20.80
CA VAL A 330 -6.09 -6.39 -21.74
C VAL A 330 -6.02 -5.70 -23.09
N LEU A 331 -4.86 -5.80 -23.74
CA LEU A 331 -4.69 -5.25 -25.08
C LEU A 331 -5.39 -6.14 -26.09
N ALA A 332 -6.32 -5.59 -26.88
CA ALA A 332 -7.13 -6.37 -27.81
C ALA A 332 -6.30 -7.00 -28.94
N SER A 333 -5.35 -6.25 -29.49
CA SER A 333 -4.51 -6.70 -30.59
C SER A 333 -3.15 -5.99 -30.56
N VAL A 334 -2.13 -6.69 -31.07
CA VAL A 334 -0.79 -6.17 -31.32
C VAL A 334 -0.58 -5.82 -32.80
N GLU A 335 -1.66 -5.74 -33.60
CA GLU A 335 -1.59 -5.31 -34.99
C GLU A 335 -0.96 -3.90 -35.10
N GLY A 336 -0.08 -3.73 -36.10
CA GLY A 336 0.66 -2.47 -36.29
C GLY A 336 1.79 -2.26 -35.29
N THR A 337 2.18 -3.30 -34.55
CA THR A 337 3.35 -3.28 -33.66
C THR A 337 4.40 -4.33 -34.06
N THR A 338 5.61 -4.16 -33.55
CA THR A 338 6.74 -5.08 -33.69
C THR A 338 7.46 -5.25 -32.36
N TRP A 339 8.10 -6.39 -32.17
CA TRP A 339 8.97 -6.63 -31.03
C TRP A 339 10.41 -6.27 -31.40
N LYS A 340 11.06 -5.42 -30.61
CA LYS A 340 12.46 -5.03 -30.79
C LYS A 340 13.27 -5.47 -29.58
N GLU A 341 14.48 -5.96 -29.81
CA GLU A 341 15.38 -6.39 -28.74
C GLU A 341 15.63 -5.26 -27.73
N GLY A 342 15.56 -5.60 -26.44
CA GLY A 342 15.90 -4.70 -25.33
C GLY A 342 17.07 -5.24 -24.53
N LYS A 343 17.80 -4.33 -23.88
CA LYS A 343 18.97 -4.65 -23.05
C LYS A 343 19.12 -3.66 -21.91
N LYS A 344 19.25 -4.16 -20.68
CA LYS A 344 19.60 -3.39 -19.47
C LYS A 344 18.73 -2.15 -19.24
N GLY A 345 17.44 -2.23 -19.57
CA GLY A 345 16.48 -1.12 -19.44
C GLY A 345 16.51 -0.10 -20.59
N GLU A 346 17.33 -0.32 -21.63
CA GLU A 346 17.30 0.47 -22.85
C GLU A 346 15.92 0.35 -23.53
N ILE A 347 15.41 1.50 -23.96
CA ILE A 347 14.11 1.61 -24.62
C ILE A 347 14.33 1.85 -26.13
N PRO A 348 13.95 0.90 -26.99
CA PRO A 348 14.09 1.05 -28.45
C PRO A 348 13.26 2.22 -29.00
N GLU A 349 13.72 2.78 -30.13
CA GLU A 349 12.94 3.78 -30.85
C GLU A 349 11.59 3.21 -31.31
N GLY A 350 10.53 3.96 -31.05
CA GLY A 350 9.15 3.57 -31.34
C GLY A 350 8.48 2.72 -30.27
N ALA A 351 9.11 2.49 -29.11
CA ALA A 351 8.50 1.78 -27.99
C ALA A 351 7.20 2.46 -27.52
N VAL A 352 6.18 1.66 -27.27
CA VAL A 352 4.85 2.14 -26.90
C VAL A 352 4.76 2.39 -25.39
N VAL A 353 4.43 3.62 -25.01
CA VAL A 353 4.16 3.98 -23.61
C VAL A 353 2.79 3.44 -23.23
N VAL A 354 2.76 2.43 -22.35
CA VAL A 354 1.54 1.73 -21.94
C VAL A 354 1.23 1.89 -20.46
N GLY A 355 2.16 2.46 -19.70
CA GLY A 355 2.04 2.65 -18.27
C GLY A 355 3.03 3.67 -17.73
N TYR A 356 2.98 3.89 -16.43
CA TYR A 356 3.84 4.83 -15.72
C TYR A 356 3.89 4.49 -14.22
N GLU A 357 5.03 4.77 -13.60
CA GLU A 357 5.24 4.72 -12.15
C GLU A 357 4.54 5.90 -11.44
N GLU A 358 4.35 5.80 -10.13
CA GLU A 358 3.71 6.86 -9.33
C GLU A 358 4.53 8.17 -9.30
N THR A 359 5.82 8.08 -9.62
CA THR A 359 6.79 9.18 -9.75
C THR A 359 6.85 9.75 -11.16
N GLY A 360 6.16 9.14 -12.12
CA GLY A 360 5.97 9.63 -13.49
C GLY A 360 6.90 8.99 -14.54
N GLU A 361 7.83 8.13 -14.14
CA GLU A 361 8.67 7.37 -15.06
C GLU A 361 7.82 6.46 -15.95
N LEU A 362 8.17 6.41 -17.24
CA LEU A 362 7.39 5.70 -18.25
C LEU A 362 7.64 4.19 -18.21
N LEU A 363 6.59 3.42 -18.48
CA LEU A 363 6.64 1.97 -18.58
C LEU A 363 6.17 1.50 -19.96
N TYR A 364 6.88 0.48 -20.45
CA TYR A 364 6.70 -0.13 -21.77
C TYR A 364 6.40 -1.63 -21.61
N VAL A 365 5.70 -2.23 -22.58
CA VAL A 365 5.48 -3.68 -22.60
C VAL A 365 6.80 -4.38 -22.91
N ALA A 366 7.17 -5.35 -22.08
CA ALA A 366 8.28 -6.24 -22.37
C ALA A 366 7.80 -7.70 -22.49
N ARG A 367 8.47 -8.46 -23.35
CA ARG A 367 8.30 -9.92 -23.48
C ARG A 367 9.64 -10.61 -23.32
N GLY A 368 9.71 -11.69 -22.55
CA GLY A 368 10.96 -12.43 -22.35
C GLY A 368 10.75 -13.89 -22.03
N THR A 369 11.75 -14.71 -22.32
CA THR A 369 11.67 -16.16 -22.07
C THR A 369 12.20 -16.50 -20.68
N ILE A 370 11.34 -17.06 -19.83
CA ILE A 370 11.71 -17.64 -18.54
C ILE A 370 11.75 -19.16 -18.68
N LYS A 371 12.90 -19.77 -18.36
CA LYS A 371 13.05 -21.23 -18.34
C LYS A 371 12.84 -21.76 -16.92
N VAL A 372 12.14 -22.88 -16.80
CA VAL A 372 11.87 -23.55 -15.52
C VAL A 372 12.48 -24.93 -15.52
N ASP A 373 13.58 -25.08 -14.78
CA ASP A 373 14.24 -26.37 -14.58
C ASP A 373 13.47 -27.17 -13.52
N LYS A 374 12.72 -28.19 -13.94
CA LYS A 374 12.14 -29.19 -13.04
C LYS A 374 12.82 -30.54 -13.26
N TRP A 375 13.21 -31.19 -12.16
CA TRP A 375 13.98 -32.44 -12.11
C TRP A 375 13.39 -33.62 -12.91
N PHE A 376 12.15 -33.53 -13.41
CA PHE A 376 11.44 -34.61 -14.10
C PHE A 376 10.59 -34.18 -15.32
N LYS A 377 10.74 -32.94 -15.84
CA LYS A 377 10.06 -32.49 -17.08
C LYS A 377 11.03 -31.68 -17.95
N GLU A 378 11.10 -32.02 -19.24
CA GLU A 378 11.93 -31.32 -20.23
C GLU A 378 11.50 -29.85 -20.40
N ASP A 379 12.50 -28.96 -20.55
CA ASP A 379 12.49 -27.58 -21.07
C ASP A 379 11.16 -26.79 -20.99
N LEU A 380 10.56 -26.70 -19.81
CA LEU A 380 9.41 -25.82 -19.60
C LEU A 380 9.87 -24.36 -19.73
N ARG A 381 9.17 -23.59 -20.56
CA ARG A 381 9.43 -22.17 -20.73
C ARG A 381 8.14 -21.38 -20.76
N SER A 382 8.19 -20.15 -20.25
CA SER A 382 7.16 -19.14 -20.46
C SER A 382 7.74 -18.01 -21.30
N GLU A 383 7.03 -17.64 -22.37
CA GLU A 383 7.20 -16.35 -23.02
C GLU A 383 6.36 -15.33 -22.24
N CYS A 384 6.95 -14.83 -21.16
CA CYS A 384 6.29 -14.02 -20.15
C CYS A 384 6.17 -12.57 -20.62
N LEU A 385 5.08 -11.92 -20.21
CA LEU A 385 4.78 -10.51 -20.51
C LEU A 385 4.88 -9.70 -19.22
N GLY A 386 5.60 -8.59 -19.30
CA GLY A 386 5.93 -7.75 -18.16
C GLY A 386 6.14 -6.30 -18.56
N LYS A 387 6.97 -5.60 -17.78
CA LYS A 387 7.25 -4.18 -17.97
C LYS A 387 8.74 -3.91 -18.10
N THR A 388 9.11 -2.82 -18.74
CA THR A 388 10.46 -2.25 -18.68
C THR A 388 10.39 -0.73 -18.66
N GLY A 389 11.45 -0.07 -18.21
CA GLY A 389 11.62 1.37 -18.16
C GLY A 389 13.10 1.73 -18.06
N LEU A 390 13.45 2.98 -18.35
CA LEU A 390 14.84 3.45 -18.26
C LEU A 390 15.45 3.25 -16.86
N HIS A 391 14.60 3.32 -15.82
CA HIS A 391 14.98 3.16 -14.42
C HIS A 391 14.98 1.71 -13.92
N THR A 392 14.48 0.74 -14.69
CA THR A 392 14.27 -0.63 -14.21
C THR A 392 15.52 -1.52 -14.35
N GLY A 393 16.51 -1.12 -15.16
CA GLY A 393 17.75 -1.88 -15.37
C GLY A 393 17.58 -3.19 -16.17
N GLY A 394 16.39 -3.47 -16.68
CA GLY A 394 16.04 -4.68 -17.43
C GLY A 394 14.53 -4.79 -17.64
N ALA A 395 14.05 -5.93 -18.13
CA ALA A 395 12.62 -6.23 -18.13
C ALA A 395 12.21 -6.99 -16.86
N LEU A 396 11.12 -6.56 -16.26
CA LEU A 396 10.55 -7.07 -15.03
C LEU A 396 9.37 -7.97 -15.39
N MET A 397 9.46 -9.26 -15.09
CA MET A 397 8.48 -10.27 -15.46
C MET A 397 7.75 -10.83 -14.24
N PRO A 398 6.41 -10.85 -14.23
CA PRO A 398 5.65 -11.54 -13.21
C PRO A 398 5.76 -13.05 -13.42
N PHE A 399 6.45 -13.78 -12.54
CA PHE A 399 6.54 -15.23 -12.67
C PHE A 399 6.81 -15.97 -11.36
N GLY A 400 5.94 -16.94 -11.05
CA GLY A 400 6.11 -17.84 -9.92
C GLY A 400 5.96 -17.16 -8.55
N GLY A 401 5.22 -16.04 -8.48
CA GLY A 401 5.07 -15.21 -7.29
C GLY A 401 6.09 -14.07 -7.18
N GLU A 402 7.08 -14.00 -8.08
CA GLU A 402 8.21 -13.07 -8.00
C GLU A 402 8.24 -12.10 -9.20
N GLU A 403 8.89 -10.95 -9.02
CA GLU A 403 9.29 -10.07 -10.11
C GLU A 403 10.68 -10.49 -10.63
N VAL A 404 10.69 -11.30 -11.68
CA VAL A 404 11.93 -11.81 -12.29
C VAL A 404 12.54 -10.73 -13.19
N VAL A 405 13.80 -10.37 -12.93
CA VAL A 405 14.54 -9.39 -13.74
C VAL A 405 15.30 -10.09 -14.87
N LEU A 406 15.05 -9.66 -16.11
CA LEU A 406 15.81 -10.04 -17.30
C LEU A 406 16.62 -8.83 -17.76
N GLU A 407 17.93 -8.84 -17.51
CA GLU A 407 18.83 -7.78 -18.01
C GLU A 407 19.03 -7.85 -19.53
N GLU A 408 18.92 -9.05 -20.12
CA GLU A 408 19.08 -9.30 -21.56
C GLU A 408 18.10 -10.40 -22.00
N GLY A 409 17.93 -10.60 -23.31
CA GLY A 409 17.07 -11.67 -23.83
C GLY A 409 15.56 -11.39 -23.69
N TYR A 410 15.20 -10.11 -23.71
CA TYR A 410 13.82 -9.64 -23.77
C TYR A 410 13.61 -8.73 -24.98
N GLU A 411 12.36 -8.51 -25.33
CA GLU A 411 11.91 -7.63 -26.41
C GLU A 411 10.93 -6.60 -25.87
N VAL A 412 10.87 -5.44 -26.51
CA VAL A 412 9.98 -4.32 -26.19
C VAL A 412 9.01 -4.10 -27.33
N LEU A 413 7.73 -3.93 -27.00
CA LEU A 413 6.69 -3.65 -27.99
C LEU A 413 6.83 -2.23 -28.55
N CYS A 414 6.95 -2.13 -29.87
CA CYS A 414 7.15 -0.88 -30.59
C CYS A 414 6.11 -0.73 -31.71
N LEU A 415 5.76 0.51 -32.08
CA LEU A 415 4.98 0.73 -33.31
C LEU A 415 5.79 0.27 -34.54
N ALA A 416 5.10 -0.34 -35.50
CA ALA A 416 5.66 -0.91 -36.72
C ALA A 416 6.02 0.14 -37.78
#